data_AF-A0A662WVJ7-F1
#
_entry.id   AF-A0A662WVJ7-F1
#
_cell.length_a   1.000
_cell.length_b   1.000
_cell.length_c   1.000
_cell.angle_alpha   90.00
_cell.angle_beta   90.00
_cell.angle_gamma   90.00
#
_symmetry.space_group_name_H-M   'P 1'
#
loop_
_entity.id
_entity.type
_entity.pdbx_description
1 polymer ?
#
loop_
_entity_poly.entity_id
_entity_poly.type
_entity_poly.pdbx_seq_one_letter_code
_entity_poly.pdbx_strand_id
1 'polypeptide(L)'
;MFWPFLELQGLQVYCPLADFGAQGVREGQDVYAPAVVAQPVTAHVALENARLVRGQIAVLERGRCDFVTKVLHAQQAGAVAVLVANSESSKDGRDEAFVMDAGRLQGHQQLARSVRIPAMMLSHAHATSLFRQIREAELDCQALPLTIRFLGAQTAARVLAQQESLAQQHQHAALCLEFQQQREQQQQEAATLLRNRLGKAVTATVSSSDFACDWSSASSLKSDAVCSTPSSSLESESVVVVSSSGDNQTPEHEEVQDEQSAVVLAMQHWCPLTTALVILDVQNHFTRSHGAAAKLRATAAMEEEDDEPEGRREVETRGHAFYDRVDNVLLPTIQDVLLASRASEGVEIIYSVLESATRDGRERSRALKHAGIHVPRRGFGAQVPKRVAPDEDSDIVLPRSGVNSVFTATNLDYTLRNLMVSHVVVLGISVLGSVEACVQTALDRGYQVTVLREALLPFDTFSREDHTIAAMLDGFASRGVQLLSAAEFVDKLHSFA
;
A
#
# COMPACT_ATOMS: atom_id res chain seq x y z
N MET A 1 35.02 -26.01 14.38
CA MET A 1 33.66 -25.96 13.83
C MET A 1 33.10 -24.59 14.16
N PHE A 2 32.62 -23.87 13.15
CA PHE A 2 32.13 -22.50 13.31
C PHE A 2 30.62 -22.48 13.17
N TRP A 3 29.97 -21.58 13.90
CA TRP A 3 28.53 -21.43 13.97
C TRP A 3 28.18 -20.13 13.26
N PRO A 4 27.69 -20.18 12.00
CA PRO A 4 27.27 -18.99 11.28
C PRO A 4 25.93 -18.45 11.79
N PHE A 5 25.88 -17.13 11.93
CA PHE A 5 24.68 -16.36 12.21
C PHE A 5 24.48 -15.34 11.09
N LEU A 6 23.27 -15.32 10.53
CA LEU A 6 22.85 -14.34 9.53
C LEU A 6 22.20 -13.16 10.24
N GLU A 7 22.65 -11.94 9.98
CA GLU A 7 22.01 -10.74 10.53
C GLU A 7 20.80 -10.35 9.67
N LEU A 8 19.59 -10.58 10.17
CA LEU A 8 18.31 -10.23 9.56
C LEU A 8 17.54 -9.30 10.48
N GLN A 9 17.15 -8.11 10.00
CA GLN A 9 16.34 -7.13 10.75
C GLN A 9 16.91 -6.78 12.14
N GLY A 10 18.24 -6.81 12.29
CA GLY A 10 18.93 -6.56 13.57
C GLY A 10 19.00 -7.77 14.52
N LEU A 11 18.42 -8.92 14.14
CA LEU A 11 18.49 -10.17 14.88
C LEU A 11 19.55 -11.11 14.27
N GLN A 12 20.20 -11.91 15.11
CA GLN A 12 21.19 -12.90 14.69
C GLN A 12 20.53 -14.27 14.52
N VAL A 13 20.20 -14.64 13.29
CA VAL A 13 19.55 -15.92 12.98
C VAL A 13 20.60 -17.01 12.81
N TYR A 14 20.56 -18.07 13.63
CA TYR A 14 21.43 -19.23 13.43
C TYR A 14 21.05 -19.99 12.14
N CYS A 15 22.04 -20.32 11.30
CA CYS A 15 21.82 -20.95 9.99
C CYS A 15 22.78 -22.14 9.78
N PRO A 16 22.41 -23.40 10.09
CA PRO A 16 23.31 -24.55 10.02
C PRO A 16 24.23 -24.58 8.78
N LEU A 17 25.54 -24.61 9.02
CA LEU A 17 26.57 -24.70 7.99
C LEU A 17 26.58 -26.10 7.38
N ALA A 18 26.74 -26.21 6.06
CA ALA A 18 26.93 -27.49 5.38
C ALA A 18 28.21 -28.22 5.84
N ASP A 19 28.25 -29.55 5.68
CA ASP A 19 29.46 -30.35 5.94
C ASP A 19 30.56 -30.15 4.88
N PHE A 20 30.22 -29.53 3.75
CA PHE A 20 31.09 -29.19 2.64
C PHE A 20 31.27 -27.66 2.47
N GLY A 21 32.23 -27.22 1.65
CA GLY A 21 32.48 -25.80 1.35
C GLY A 21 33.11 -24.96 2.48
N ALA A 22 33.01 -25.41 3.74
CA ALA A 22 33.46 -24.67 4.93
C ALA A 22 35.00 -24.53 5.11
N GLN A 23 35.83 -24.96 4.16
CA GLN A 23 37.29 -24.99 4.31
C GLN A 23 37.95 -23.61 4.49
N GLY A 24 37.32 -22.55 3.95
CA GLY A 24 37.78 -21.17 4.08
C GLY A 24 37.25 -20.44 5.33
N VAL A 25 36.28 -21.01 6.05
CA VAL A 25 35.56 -20.34 7.14
C VAL A 25 36.45 -20.21 8.39
N ARG A 26 36.46 -19.02 9.00
CA ARG A 26 37.15 -18.74 10.27
C ARG A 26 36.34 -17.74 11.10
N GLU A 27 36.49 -17.80 12.41
CA GLU A 27 35.89 -16.82 13.32
C GLU A 27 36.41 -15.41 13.02
N GLY A 28 35.49 -14.45 12.88
CA GLY A 28 35.78 -13.07 12.48
C GLY A 28 36.11 -12.85 10.99
N GLN A 29 36.07 -13.88 10.15
CA GLN A 29 36.09 -13.72 8.68
C GLN A 29 34.65 -13.72 8.13
N ASP A 30 33.89 -12.74 8.59
CA ASP A 30 32.47 -12.57 8.26
C ASP A 30 32.28 -12.22 6.77
N VAL A 31 31.25 -12.76 6.13
CA VAL A 31 30.90 -12.42 4.75
C VAL A 31 29.91 -11.27 4.76
N TYR A 32 30.30 -10.15 4.16
CA TYR A 32 29.43 -9.00 3.90
C TYR A 32 29.26 -8.81 2.40
N ALA A 33 28.06 -9.10 1.89
CA ALA A 33 27.68 -8.86 0.51
C ALA A 33 26.14 -8.80 0.38
N PRO A 34 25.62 -8.15 -0.66
CA PRO A 34 24.22 -8.28 -1.03
C PRO A 34 23.76 -9.73 -1.23
N ALA A 35 22.49 -9.99 -0.92
CA ALA A 35 21.78 -11.20 -1.32
C ALA A 35 21.09 -11.02 -2.68
N VAL A 36 21.16 -12.06 -3.52
CA VAL A 36 20.52 -12.15 -4.83
C VAL A 36 19.84 -13.50 -4.97
N VAL A 37 18.56 -13.52 -5.39
CA VAL A 37 17.87 -14.78 -5.69
C VAL A 37 18.41 -15.36 -6.99
N ALA A 38 18.78 -16.64 -6.99
CA ALA A 38 19.28 -17.29 -8.21
C ALA A 38 18.15 -17.55 -9.23
N GLN A 39 18.52 -17.59 -10.51
CA GLN A 39 17.62 -17.98 -11.60
C GLN A 39 18.23 -19.15 -12.37
N PRO A 40 17.60 -20.34 -12.42
CA PRO A 40 16.42 -20.74 -11.63
C PRO A 40 16.74 -20.87 -10.15
N VAL A 41 15.79 -20.52 -9.27
CA VAL A 41 15.98 -20.51 -7.80
C VAL A 41 16.39 -21.87 -7.22
N THR A 42 15.99 -22.95 -7.87
CA THR A 42 16.36 -24.32 -7.49
C THR A 42 17.78 -24.72 -7.89
N ALA A 43 18.52 -23.91 -8.68
CA ALA A 43 19.90 -24.14 -9.13
C ALA A 43 20.19 -25.57 -9.66
N HIS A 44 19.20 -26.19 -10.30
CA HIS A 44 19.32 -27.54 -10.90
C HIS A 44 20.06 -27.54 -12.25
N VAL A 45 20.28 -26.35 -12.81
CA VAL A 45 21.12 -26.05 -13.98
C VAL A 45 21.96 -24.81 -13.67
N ALA A 46 22.91 -24.46 -14.55
CA ALA A 46 23.70 -23.24 -14.44
C ALA A 46 22.81 -21.99 -14.34
N LEU A 47 23.27 -20.97 -13.60
CA LEU A 47 22.46 -19.80 -13.30
C LEU A 47 22.41 -18.80 -14.47
N GLU A 48 21.21 -18.48 -14.93
CA GLU A 48 20.93 -17.51 -15.99
C GLU A 48 21.35 -16.10 -15.57
N ASN A 49 21.08 -15.72 -14.31
CA ASN A 49 21.44 -14.43 -13.73
C ASN A 49 22.86 -14.36 -13.14
N ALA A 50 23.80 -15.18 -13.63
CA ALA A 50 25.17 -15.25 -13.10
C ALA A 50 25.89 -13.88 -13.02
N ARG A 51 25.57 -12.92 -13.90
CA ARG A 51 26.11 -11.55 -13.84
C ARG A 51 25.71 -10.80 -12.58
N LEU A 52 24.51 -11.04 -12.05
CA LEU A 52 24.01 -10.43 -10.82
C LEU A 52 24.54 -11.17 -9.58
N VAL A 53 24.69 -12.50 -9.66
CA VAL A 53 25.18 -13.35 -8.56
C VAL A 53 26.68 -13.18 -8.30
N ARG A 54 27.46 -12.75 -9.29
CA ARG A 54 28.91 -12.57 -9.16
C ARG A 54 29.29 -11.59 -8.05
N GLY A 55 29.99 -12.08 -7.03
CA GLY A 55 30.40 -11.31 -5.85
C GLY A 55 29.34 -11.26 -4.73
N GLN A 56 28.18 -11.89 -4.92
CA GLN A 56 27.02 -11.78 -4.03
C GLN A 56 26.75 -13.10 -3.26
N ILE A 57 25.87 -13.02 -2.26
CA ILE A 57 25.32 -14.20 -1.58
C ILE A 57 24.16 -14.72 -2.43
N ALA A 58 24.30 -15.95 -2.96
CA ALA A 58 23.24 -16.57 -3.74
C ALA A 58 22.18 -17.18 -2.82
N VAL A 59 20.91 -16.80 -3.03
CA VAL A 59 19.78 -17.36 -2.30
C VAL A 59 19.04 -18.35 -3.19
N LEU A 60 18.99 -19.60 -2.75
CA LEU A 60 18.51 -20.78 -3.47
C LEU A 60 17.35 -21.45 -2.75
N GLU A 61 16.63 -22.31 -3.45
CA GLU A 61 15.56 -23.15 -2.89
C GLU A 61 15.98 -24.63 -2.86
N ARG A 62 15.55 -25.36 -1.82
CA ARG A 62 15.70 -26.83 -1.69
C ARG A 62 14.88 -27.58 -2.77
N GLY A 63 15.19 -28.85 -3.02
CA GLY A 63 14.50 -29.71 -4.01
C GLY A 63 15.18 -29.77 -5.40
N ARG A 64 14.58 -30.48 -6.36
CA ARG A 64 15.06 -30.79 -7.74
C ARG A 64 16.43 -31.47 -7.93
N CYS A 65 17.47 -31.11 -7.16
CA CYS A 65 18.83 -31.65 -7.24
C CYS A 65 19.48 -31.65 -5.85
N ASP A 66 20.66 -32.27 -5.73
CA ASP A 66 21.42 -32.33 -4.48
C ASP A 66 22.06 -30.98 -4.09
N PHE A 67 22.41 -30.84 -2.81
CA PHE A 67 22.97 -29.59 -2.28
C PHE A 67 24.34 -29.22 -2.83
N VAL A 68 25.19 -30.21 -3.18
CA VAL A 68 26.53 -29.95 -3.71
C VAL A 68 26.42 -29.34 -5.11
N THR A 69 25.59 -29.92 -5.98
CA THR A 69 25.33 -29.39 -7.34
C THR A 69 24.80 -27.95 -7.31
N LYS A 70 23.84 -27.65 -6.43
CA LYS A 70 23.31 -26.27 -6.24
C LYS A 70 24.41 -25.26 -5.94
N VAL A 71 25.25 -25.58 -4.96
CA VAL A 71 26.32 -24.69 -4.49
C VAL A 71 27.43 -24.58 -5.53
N LEU A 72 27.70 -25.63 -6.31
CA LEU A 72 28.63 -25.57 -7.43
C LEU A 72 28.14 -24.65 -8.56
N HIS A 73 26.85 -24.68 -8.93
CA HIS A 73 26.31 -23.74 -9.93
C HIS A 73 26.38 -22.28 -9.44
N ALA A 74 26.08 -22.01 -8.17
CA ALA A 74 26.25 -20.69 -7.57
C ALA A 74 27.74 -20.25 -7.52
N GLN A 75 28.66 -21.17 -7.19
CA GLN A 75 30.10 -20.90 -7.21
C GLN A 75 30.63 -20.62 -8.62
N GLN A 76 30.15 -21.33 -9.63
CA GLN A 76 30.50 -21.10 -11.04
C GLN A 76 29.97 -19.74 -11.54
N ALA A 77 28.82 -19.29 -11.06
CA ALA A 77 28.32 -17.94 -11.25
C ALA A 77 29.13 -16.86 -10.48
N GLY A 78 30.02 -17.27 -9.57
CA GLY A 78 30.89 -16.37 -8.81
C GLY A 78 30.28 -15.87 -7.51
N ALA A 79 29.30 -16.56 -6.93
CA ALA A 79 28.78 -16.25 -5.59
C ALA A 79 29.89 -16.34 -4.53
N VAL A 80 29.81 -15.56 -3.46
CA VAL A 80 30.76 -15.59 -2.32
C VAL A 80 30.30 -16.50 -1.18
N ALA A 81 29.00 -16.72 -1.05
CA ALA A 81 28.37 -17.67 -0.14
C ALA A 81 26.99 -18.09 -0.68
N VAL A 82 26.39 -19.12 -0.09
CA VAL A 82 25.07 -19.62 -0.47
C VAL A 82 24.14 -19.75 0.75
N LEU A 83 22.91 -19.27 0.61
CA LEU A 83 21.80 -19.52 1.53
C LEU A 83 20.77 -20.41 0.83
N VAL A 84 20.49 -21.58 1.38
CA VAL A 84 19.45 -22.50 0.87
C VAL A 84 18.20 -22.38 1.74
N ALA A 85 17.07 -22.04 1.13
CA ALA A 85 15.77 -21.99 1.77
C ALA A 85 15.13 -23.39 1.88
N ASN A 86 14.70 -23.76 3.09
CA ASN A 86 13.81 -24.90 3.29
C ASN A 86 12.36 -24.47 2.98
N SER A 87 11.88 -24.74 1.76
CA SER A 87 10.55 -24.32 1.30
C SER A 87 9.44 -25.37 1.46
N GLU A 88 9.78 -26.61 1.82
CA GLU A 88 8.80 -27.65 2.12
C GLU A 88 8.18 -27.42 3.51
N SER A 89 6.95 -26.87 3.57
CA SER A 89 6.11 -26.89 4.76
C SER A 89 5.63 -28.31 5.04
N SER A 90 6.49 -29.09 5.71
CA SER A 90 6.20 -30.49 5.96
C SER A 90 5.06 -30.63 6.98
N LYS A 91 4.10 -31.51 6.70
CA LYS A 91 3.07 -31.92 7.68
C LYS A 91 3.64 -32.62 8.92
N ASP A 92 4.95 -32.90 8.91
CA ASP A 92 5.74 -33.54 9.96
C ASP A 92 6.44 -32.52 10.90
N GLY A 93 6.27 -31.21 10.72
CA GLY A 93 6.86 -30.18 11.60
C GLY A 93 8.35 -29.90 11.40
N ARG A 94 8.96 -30.32 10.28
CA ARG A 94 10.37 -30.05 9.94
C ARG A 94 10.57 -28.72 9.21
N ASP A 95 9.97 -27.65 9.75
CA ASP A 95 10.17 -26.28 9.25
C ASP A 95 11.54 -25.71 9.68
N GLU A 96 12.21 -26.36 10.63
CA GLU A 96 13.54 -26.03 11.13
C GLU A 96 14.66 -26.20 10.08
N ALA A 97 15.79 -25.53 10.32
CA ALA A 97 16.99 -25.71 9.52
C ALA A 97 17.84 -26.88 10.03
N PHE A 98 18.42 -27.65 9.11
CA PHE A 98 19.32 -28.77 9.39
C PHE A 98 20.64 -28.62 8.59
N VAL A 99 21.67 -29.35 9.03
CA VAL A 99 22.98 -29.39 8.33
C VAL A 99 22.83 -30.11 7.00
N MET A 100 23.14 -29.43 5.89
CA MET A 100 23.19 -30.04 4.57
C MET A 100 24.42 -30.95 4.45
N ASP A 101 24.21 -32.19 4.04
CA ASP A 101 25.29 -33.15 3.78
C ASP A 101 25.63 -33.28 2.29
N ALA A 102 26.85 -33.75 2.01
CA ALA A 102 27.33 -34.04 0.64
C ALA A 102 26.75 -35.34 0.03
N GLY A 103 25.85 -36.03 0.74
CA GLY A 103 25.36 -37.37 0.39
C GLY A 103 26.39 -38.49 0.56
N ARG A 104 25.89 -39.73 0.44
CA ARG A 104 26.71 -40.96 0.57
C ARG A 104 27.24 -41.50 -0.75
N LEU A 105 26.86 -40.89 -1.88
CA LEU A 105 27.32 -41.33 -3.21
C LEU A 105 28.73 -40.81 -3.48
N GLN A 106 29.62 -41.72 -3.89
CA GLN A 106 31.07 -41.47 -4.02
C GLN A 106 31.39 -40.32 -5.00
N GLY A 107 30.58 -40.16 -6.05
CA GLY A 107 30.68 -39.03 -7.00
C GLY A 107 30.35 -37.68 -6.38
N HIS A 108 29.31 -37.59 -5.54
CA HIS A 108 28.93 -36.34 -4.85
C HIS A 108 30.00 -35.93 -3.84
N GLN A 109 30.59 -36.90 -3.12
CA GLN A 109 31.71 -36.62 -2.20
C GLN A 109 32.97 -36.11 -2.91
N GLN A 110 33.21 -36.53 -4.16
CA GLN A 110 34.30 -36.00 -4.97
C GLN A 110 34.00 -34.58 -5.46
N LEU A 111 32.76 -34.28 -5.84
CA LEU A 111 32.29 -32.93 -6.19
C LEU A 111 32.30 -31.99 -4.97
N ALA A 112 31.96 -32.46 -3.78
CA ALA A 112 31.95 -31.65 -2.56
C ALA A 112 33.34 -31.06 -2.22
N ARG A 113 34.42 -31.73 -2.62
CA ARG A 113 35.81 -31.23 -2.47
C ARG A 113 36.14 -30.06 -3.39
N SER A 114 35.37 -29.81 -4.44
CA SER A 114 35.54 -28.63 -5.32
C SER A 114 34.71 -27.43 -4.87
N VAL A 115 33.81 -27.59 -3.89
CA VAL A 115 33.15 -26.48 -3.21
C VAL A 115 34.13 -25.76 -2.28
N ARG A 116 34.24 -24.44 -2.44
CA ARG A 116 35.13 -23.53 -1.71
C ARG A 116 34.40 -22.41 -0.99
N ILE A 117 33.14 -22.14 -1.35
CA ILE A 117 32.29 -21.14 -0.71
C ILE A 117 31.43 -21.75 0.39
N PRO A 118 31.17 -21.05 1.50
CA PRO A 118 30.30 -21.53 2.56
C PRO A 118 28.83 -21.58 2.09
N ALA A 119 28.14 -22.65 2.48
CA ALA A 119 26.70 -22.82 2.25
C ALA A 119 25.99 -23.08 3.58
N MET A 120 24.88 -22.40 3.82
CA MET A 120 24.05 -22.53 5.02
C MET A 120 22.58 -22.75 4.65
N MET A 121 21.81 -23.36 5.54
CA MET A 121 20.37 -23.52 5.34
C MET A 121 19.55 -22.62 6.28
N LEU A 122 18.43 -22.12 5.75
CA LEU A 122 17.43 -21.32 6.46
C LEU A 122 16.17 -22.15 6.74
N SER A 123 15.56 -21.93 7.91
CA SER A 123 14.24 -22.46 8.24
C SER A 123 13.17 -21.81 7.36
N HIS A 124 11.99 -22.43 7.27
CA HIS A 124 10.90 -21.95 6.40
C HIS A 124 10.49 -20.50 6.73
N ALA A 125 10.35 -20.18 8.02
CA ALA A 125 9.99 -18.84 8.49
C ALA A 125 11.05 -17.77 8.13
N HIS A 126 12.34 -18.06 8.37
CA HIS A 126 13.43 -17.12 8.06
C HIS A 126 13.66 -16.99 6.56
N ALA A 127 13.54 -18.08 5.79
CA ALA A 127 13.59 -18.05 4.34
C ALA A 127 12.45 -17.20 3.74
N THR A 128 11.22 -17.34 4.25
CA THR A 128 10.07 -16.54 3.81
C THR A 128 10.28 -15.05 4.10
N SER A 129 10.80 -14.72 5.29
CA SER A 129 11.16 -13.33 5.63
C SER A 129 12.28 -12.80 4.73
N LEU A 130 13.31 -13.61 4.45
CA LEU A 130 14.43 -13.21 3.59
C LEU A 130 13.99 -13.00 2.13
N PHE A 131 13.23 -13.92 1.53
CA PHE A 131 12.70 -13.74 0.18
C PHE A 131 11.82 -12.50 0.07
N ARG A 132 11.04 -12.20 1.13
CA ARG A 132 10.26 -10.95 1.19
C ARG A 132 11.18 -9.73 1.19
N GLN A 133 12.21 -9.70 2.05
CA GLN A 133 13.18 -8.61 2.14
C GLN A 133 14.02 -8.41 0.86
N ILE A 134 14.45 -9.50 0.20
CA ILE A 134 15.18 -9.38 -1.08
C ILE A 134 14.24 -8.83 -2.14
N ARG A 135 13.00 -9.32 -2.22
CA ARG A 135 11.99 -8.79 -3.14
C ARG A 135 11.67 -7.33 -2.86
N GLU A 136 11.59 -6.92 -1.60
CA GLU A 136 11.40 -5.53 -1.18
C GLU A 136 12.58 -4.65 -1.64
N ALA A 137 13.83 -5.09 -1.40
CA ALA A 137 15.03 -4.38 -1.83
C ALA A 137 15.18 -4.32 -3.37
N GLU A 138 14.97 -5.43 -4.08
CA GLU A 138 14.98 -5.52 -5.54
C GLU A 138 13.90 -4.64 -6.19
N LEU A 139 12.72 -4.57 -5.56
CA LEU A 139 11.68 -3.61 -5.96
C LEU A 139 12.21 -2.19 -5.76
N ASP A 140 12.70 -1.85 -4.57
CA ASP A 140 13.25 -0.53 -4.22
C ASP A 140 14.57 -0.17 -4.95
N CYS A 141 15.01 -1.00 -5.89
CA CYS A 141 16.26 -0.88 -6.67
C CYS A 141 17.53 -0.79 -5.78
N GLN A 142 17.47 -1.38 -4.60
CA GLN A 142 18.54 -1.50 -3.64
C GLN A 142 19.06 -2.94 -3.59
N ALA A 143 20.33 -3.09 -3.30
CA ALA A 143 20.88 -4.39 -2.93
C ALA A 143 20.54 -4.63 -1.45
N LEU A 144 20.14 -5.85 -1.04
CA LEU A 144 19.94 -6.18 0.38
C LEU A 144 21.28 -6.65 0.98
N PRO A 145 22.08 -5.79 1.66
CA PRO A 145 23.33 -6.23 2.28
C PRO A 145 23.03 -7.21 3.42
N LEU A 146 23.62 -8.39 3.37
CA LEU A 146 23.59 -9.33 4.47
C LEU A 146 24.99 -9.50 5.08
N THR A 147 25.00 -9.66 6.40
CA THR A 147 26.20 -10.05 7.15
C THR A 147 26.04 -11.49 7.61
N ILE A 148 26.97 -12.36 7.22
CA ILE A 148 27.09 -13.73 7.72
C ILE A 148 28.27 -13.75 8.67
N ARG A 149 28.00 -13.81 9.97
CA ARG A 149 29.02 -13.84 11.01
C ARG A 149 29.38 -15.25 11.41
N PHE A 150 30.67 -15.59 11.45
CA PHE A 150 31.11 -16.90 11.89
C PHE A 150 31.60 -16.84 13.33
N LEU A 151 30.83 -17.44 14.25
CA LEU A 151 31.16 -17.44 15.67
C LEU A 151 31.82 -18.76 16.09
N GLY A 152 32.74 -18.68 17.05
CA GLY A 152 33.27 -19.84 17.76
C GLY A 152 32.22 -20.44 18.70
N ALA A 153 32.37 -21.72 19.03
CA ALA A 153 31.35 -22.47 19.78
C ALA A 153 30.98 -21.85 21.14
N GLN A 154 31.95 -21.25 21.85
CA GLN A 154 31.68 -20.57 23.13
C GLN A 154 30.84 -19.30 22.95
N THR A 155 31.14 -18.51 21.92
CA THR A 155 30.43 -17.27 21.59
C THR A 155 29.00 -17.60 21.11
N ALA A 156 28.87 -18.57 20.21
CA ALA A 156 27.59 -19.05 19.69
C ALA A 156 26.66 -19.57 20.80
N ALA A 157 27.19 -20.37 21.73
CA ALA A 157 26.40 -20.88 22.86
C ALA A 157 25.85 -19.75 23.75
N ARG A 158 26.59 -18.65 23.94
CA ARG A 158 26.11 -17.48 24.68
C ARG A 158 25.01 -16.74 23.93
N VAL A 159 25.15 -16.53 22.62
CA VAL A 159 24.14 -15.89 21.78
C VAL A 159 22.83 -16.68 21.80
N LEU A 160 22.90 -18.00 21.62
CA LEU A 160 21.72 -18.88 21.64
C LEU A 160 21.04 -18.89 23.02
N ALA A 161 21.80 -19.02 24.11
CA ALA A 161 21.23 -18.97 25.46
C ALA A 161 20.58 -17.61 25.80
N GLN A 162 21.15 -16.51 25.29
CA GLN A 162 20.54 -15.18 25.43
C GLN A 162 19.23 -15.06 24.64
N GLN A 163 19.18 -15.58 23.41
CA GLN A 163 17.97 -15.59 22.59
C GLN A 163 16.86 -16.44 23.21
N GLU A 164 17.19 -17.63 23.72
CA GLU A 164 16.24 -18.50 24.41
C GLU A 164 15.67 -17.82 25.67
N SER A 165 16.52 -17.19 26.48
CA SER A 165 16.09 -16.46 27.68
C SER A 165 15.17 -15.27 27.34
N LEU A 166 15.47 -14.51 26.29
CA LEU A 166 14.61 -13.42 25.82
C LEU A 166 13.27 -13.95 25.29
N ALA A 167 13.26 -15.05 24.52
CA ALA A 167 12.04 -15.67 24.01
C ALA A 167 11.13 -16.14 25.17
N GLN A 168 11.69 -16.76 26.20
CA GLN A 168 10.96 -17.16 27.41
C GLN A 168 10.39 -15.95 28.16
N GLN A 169 11.14 -14.85 28.27
CA GLN A 169 10.65 -13.60 28.87
C GLN A 169 9.50 -12.99 28.08
N HIS A 170 9.59 -12.94 26.75
CA HIS A 170 8.51 -12.44 25.90
C HIS A 170 7.24 -13.30 25.99
N GLN A 171 7.37 -14.63 26.00
CA GLN A 171 6.24 -15.55 26.20
C GLN A 171 5.58 -15.34 27.57
N HIS A 172 6.37 -15.22 28.64
CA HIS A 172 5.84 -14.97 29.98
C HIS A 172 5.14 -13.60 30.07
N ALA A 173 5.71 -12.55 29.46
CA ALA A 173 5.10 -11.22 29.42
C ALA A 173 3.78 -11.21 28.64
N ALA A 174 3.69 -11.92 27.51
CA ALA A 174 2.46 -12.07 26.73
C ALA A 174 1.35 -12.75 27.55
N LEU A 175 1.67 -13.86 28.23
CA LEU A 175 0.72 -14.55 29.11
C LEU A 175 0.26 -13.66 30.28
N CYS A 176 1.14 -12.86 30.87
CA CYS A 176 0.76 -11.90 31.90
C CYS A 176 -0.23 -10.84 31.37
N LEU A 177 -0.02 -10.33 30.15
CA LEU A 177 -0.93 -9.37 29.51
C LEU A 177 -2.29 -9.99 29.19
N GLU A 178 -2.33 -11.23 28.68
CA GLU A 178 -3.58 -11.96 28.45
C GLU A 178 -4.38 -12.15 29.76
N PHE A 179 -3.72 -12.58 30.84
CA PHE A 179 -4.36 -12.70 32.15
C PHE A 179 -4.84 -11.35 32.70
N GLN A 180 -4.13 -10.24 32.43
CA GLN A 180 -4.58 -8.92 32.82
C GLN A 180 -5.85 -8.50 32.06
N GLN A 181 -5.84 -8.63 30.72
CA GLN A 181 -6.99 -8.31 29.87
C GLN A 181 -8.24 -9.11 30.26
N GLN A 182 -8.10 -10.42 30.55
CA GLN A 182 -9.22 -11.25 31.02
C GLN A 182 -9.81 -10.73 32.36
N ARG A 183 -8.97 -10.24 33.28
CA ARG A 183 -9.44 -9.69 34.56
C ARG A 183 -10.13 -8.33 34.39
N GLU A 184 -9.63 -7.49 33.50
CA GLU A 184 -10.25 -6.21 33.16
C GLU A 184 -11.60 -6.42 32.47
N GLN A 185 -11.70 -7.36 31.52
CA GLN A 185 -12.97 -7.75 30.90
C GLN A 185 -13.99 -8.27 31.94
N GLN A 186 -13.58 -9.19 32.84
CA GLN A 186 -14.43 -9.68 33.92
C GLN A 186 -14.93 -8.57 34.85
N GLN A 187 -14.10 -7.55 35.13
CA GLN A 187 -14.50 -6.39 35.92
C GLN A 187 -15.51 -5.51 35.19
N GLN A 188 -15.34 -5.28 33.88
CA GLN A 188 -16.29 -4.52 33.06
C GLN A 188 -17.63 -5.25 32.92
N GLU A 189 -17.63 -6.57 32.71
CA GLU A 189 -18.84 -7.40 32.70
C GLU A 189 -19.55 -7.38 34.07
N ALA A 190 -18.82 -7.49 35.18
CA ALA A 190 -19.41 -7.35 36.51
C ALA A 190 -20.00 -5.96 36.76
N ALA A 191 -19.31 -4.88 36.34
CA ALA A 191 -19.77 -3.51 36.50
C ALA A 191 -21.03 -3.22 35.66
N THR A 192 -21.09 -3.69 34.42
CA THR A 192 -22.30 -3.55 33.57
C THR A 192 -23.48 -4.35 34.11
N LEU A 193 -23.27 -5.57 34.61
CA LEU A 193 -24.31 -6.36 35.29
C LEU A 193 -24.84 -5.66 36.56
N LEU A 194 -23.97 -5.06 37.37
CA LEU A 194 -24.38 -4.27 38.53
C LEU A 194 -25.18 -3.03 38.13
N ARG A 195 -24.74 -2.28 37.10
CA ARG A 195 -25.47 -1.13 36.55
C ARG A 195 -26.87 -1.52 36.05
N ASN A 196 -26.98 -2.66 35.35
CA ASN A 196 -28.25 -3.18 34.85
C ASN A 196 -29.20 -3.65 35.96
N ARG A 197 -28.67 -4.14 37.10
CA ARG A 197 -29.47 -4.47 38.29
C ARG A 197 -29.95 -3.23 39.04
N LEU A 198 -29.06 -2.25 39.25
CA LEU A 198 -29.41 -1.00 39.92
C LEU A 198 -30.42 -0.18 39.11
N GLY A 199 -30.27 -0.11 37.78
CA GLY A 199 -31.24 0.55 36.90
C GLY A 199 -32.66 -0.04 36.95
N LYS A 200 -32.79 -1.36 37.19
CA LYS A 200 -34.09 -2.02 37.40
C LYS A 200 -34.69 -1.79 38.79
N ALA A 201 -33.88 -1.46 39.79
CA ALA A 201 -34.36 -1.23 41.15
C ALA A 201 -35.07 0.15 41.29
N VAL A 202 -34.63 1.17 40.54
CA VAL A 202 -35.18 2.54 40.62
C VAL A 202 -36.64 2.62 40.17
N THR A 203 -37.12 1.70 39.32
CA THR A 203 -38.54 1.60 38.94
C THR A 203 -39.44 0.90 39.97
N ALA A 204 -38.90 0.46 41.12
CA ALA A 204 -39.59 -0.47 42.03
C ALA A 204 -39.57 -0.08 43.53
N THR A 205 -39.48 1.21 43.88
CA THR A 205 -39.87 1.70 45.22
C THR A 205 -40.19 3.20 45.23
N VAL A 206 -41.37 3.56 45.77
CA VAL A 206 -41.72 4.91 46.20
C VAL A 206 -41.98 4.87 47.72
N SER A 207 -41.18 5.58 48.52
CA SER A 207 -41.62 6.28 49.75
C SER A 207 -40.48 6.95 50.54
N SER A 208 -40.79 8.12 51.12
CA SER A 208 -40.25 8.69 52.37
C SER A 208 -38.75 9.06 52.50
N SER A 209 -38.50 10.37 52.31
CA SER A 209 -37.82 11.31 53.25
C SER A 209 -36.37 11.13 53.71
N ASP A 210 -35.62 12.21 53.48
CA ASP A 210 -34.58 12.82 54.33
C ASP A 210 -33.31 12.02 54.68
N PHE A 211 -32.20 12.39 54.04
CA PHE A 211 -31.21 13.29 54.64
C PHE A 211 -30.19 13.77 53.58
N ALA A 212 -30.11 15.08 53.36
CA ALA A 212 -29.07 15.71 52.55
C ALA A 212 -28.27 16.66 53.44
N CYS A 213 -26.94 16.53 53.42
CA CYS A 213 -26.04 17.52 54.01
C CYS A 213 -25.24 18.19 52.89
N ASP A 214 -25.57 19.46 52.63
CA ASP A 214 -24.83 20.36 51.77
C ASP A 214 -23.39 20.56 52.26
N TRP A 215 -22.50 20.91 51.32
CA TRP A 215 -21.48 21.92 51.61
C TRP A 215 -21.46 22.97 50.50
N SER A 216 -22.21 24.05 50.70
CA SER A 216 -22.20 25.25 49.86
C SER A 216 -21.97 26.49 50.72
N SER A 217 -21.15 27.44 50.23
CA SER A 217 -21.00 28.87 50.65
C SER A 217 -19.64 29.40 50.15
N ALA A 218 -19.41 30.66 49.78
CA ALA A 218 -20.24 31.86 49.48
C ALA A 218 -19.27 32.93 48.87
N SER A 219 -19.61 34.13 48.35
CA SER A 219 -20.86 34.90 48.15
C SER A 219 -20.62 36.08 47.19
N SER A 220 -21.69 36.58 46.54
CA SER A 220 -22.13 38.00 46.34
C SER A 220 -21.10 39.15 46.11
N LEU A 221 -21.36 40.22 45.31
CA LEU A 221 -22.57 41.06 45.22
C LEU A 221 -22.73 41.84 43.87
N LYS A 222 -23.98 41.88 43.39
CA LYS A 222 -24.75 42.94 42.67
C LYS A 222 -24.06 44.09 41.89
N SER A 223 -24.58 44.33 40.67
CA SER A 223 -25.18 45.62 40.26
C SER A 223 -26.27 45.42 39.19
N ASP A 224 -27.34 46.22 39.21
CA ASP A 224 -28.50 46.13 38.29
C ASP A 224 -28.49 47.28 37.25
N ALA A 225 -28.89 47.00 36.00
CA ALA A 225 -29.58 47.96 35.12
C ALA A 225 -30.25 47.24 33.93
N VAL A 226 -31.44 47.72 33.54
CA VAL A 226 -32.36 47.09 32.57
C VAL A 226 -32.34 47.77 31.21
N CYS A 227 -32.39 47.01 30.11
CA CYS A 227 -33.23 47.36 28.97
C CYS A 227 -33.65 46.12 28.18
N SER A 228 -34.88 46.13 27.65
CA SER A 228 -35.58 44.96 27.10
C SER A 228 -35.99 45.19 25.65
N THR A 229 -35.93 44.16 24.81
CA THR A 229 -36.99 43.83 23.82
C THR A 229 -36.78 42.42 23.25
N PRO A 230 -37.85 41.70 22.84
CA PRO A 230 -37.77 40.32 22.40
C PRO A 230 -37.79 40.15 20.88
N SER A 231 -37.27 39.01 20.40
CA SER A 231 -37.70 38.39 19.14
C SER A 231 -38.26 37.00 19.44
N SER A 232 -39.52 36.78 19.07
CA SER A 232 -40.26 35.54 19.31
C SER A 232 -40.40 34.74 18.03
N SER A 233 -40.00 33.47 18.07
CA SER A 233 -40.26 32.48 17.02
C SER A 233 -41.73 32.07 17.01
N LEU A 234 -42.34 32.06 15.82
CA LEU A 234 -43.55 31.28 15.47
C LEU A 234 -43.30 30.81 14.03
N GLU A 235 -43.12 29.50 13.82
CA GLU A 235 -44.16 28.51 13.55
C GLU A 235 -44.64 28.53 12.09
N SER A 236 -44.54 27.36 11.46
CA SER A 236 -44.93 27.09 10.08
C SER A 236 -46.44 26.94 9.97
N GLU A 237 -47.05 27.48 8.91
CA GLU A 237 -48.22 26.83 8.30
C GLU A 237 -48.39 27.20 6.81
N SER A 238 -49.42 26.64 6.19
CA SER A 238 -49.47 26.22 4.78
C SER A 238 -50.28 27.14 3.84
N VAL A 239 -50.69 26.60 2.66
CA VAL A 239 -51.61 27.17 1.64
C VAL A 239 -50.99 28.34 0.82
N VAL A 240 -51.25 28.59 -0.47
CA VAL A 240 -52.40 28.30 -1.37
C VAL A 240 -51.96 28.06 -2.83
N VAL A 241 -52.68 27.18 -3.54
CA VAL A 241 -52.61 27.01 -5.01
C VAL A 241 -53.41 28.11 -5.71
N VAL A 242 -52.82 28.80 -6.69
CA VAL A 242 -53.57 29.67 -7.62
C VAL A 242 -53.41 29.15 -9.04
N SER A 243 -54.53 28.70 -9.61
CA SER A 243 -54.67 28.38 -11.02
C SER A 243 -54.86 29.64 -11.85
N SER A 244 -54.37 29.62 -13.09
CA SER A 244 -54.86 30.52 -14.15
C SER A 244 -55.08 29.71 -15.42
N SER A 245 -56.29 29.80 -15.95
CA SER A 245 -56.77 28.93 -17.03
C SER A 245 -56.46 29.52 -18.40
N GLY A 246 -56.05 28.67 -19.34
CA GLY A 246 -55.78 29.05 -20.73
C GLY A 246 -55.69 27.83 -21.61
N ASP A 247 -56.83 27.21 -21.95
CA ASP A 247 -56.89 26.11 -22.91
C ASP A 247 -56.46 26.59 -24.31
N ASN A 248 -55.36 26.02 -24.80
CA ASN A 248 -55.24 25.69 -26.22
C ASN A 248 -54.31 24.47 -26.35
N GLN A 249 -54.73 23.48 -27.14
CA GLN A 249 -54.09 22.16 -27.19
C GLN A 249 -53.02 22.06 -28.29
N THR A 250 -52.15 21.04 -28.17
CA THR A 250 -51.17 20.51 -29.16
C THR A 250 -49.81 21.26 -29.21
N PRO A 251 -48.70 20.60 -29.64
CA PRO A 251 -47.96 19.70 -28.74
C PRO A 251 -46.42 19.85 -28.87
N GLU A 252 -45.75 20.53 -27.93
CA GLU A 252 -44.29 20.82 -28.06
C GLU A 252 -43.44 20.39 -26.84
N HIS A 253 -43.98 19.62 -25.89
CA HIS A 253 -43.27 19.27 -24.64
C HIS A 253 -42.63 17.88 -24.58
N GLU A 254 -43.00 16.93 -25.45
CA GLU A 254 -42.32 15.62 -25.52
C GLU A 254 -41.07 15.68 -26.40
N GLU A 255 -41.12 16.37 -27.56
CA GLU A 255 -39.98 16.48 -28.48
C GLU A 255 -38.76 17.16 -27.83
N VAL A 256 -38.95 18.19 -27.00
CA VAL A 256 -37.84 18.89 -26.33
C VAL A 256 -37.12 18.00 -25.29
N GLN A 257 -37.82 17.04 -24.67
CA GLN A 257 -37.19 16.09 -23.75
C GLN A 257 -36.45 14.97 -24.49
N ASP A 258 -37.00 14.46 -25.60
CA ASP A 258 -36.30 13.50 -26.45
C ASP A 258 -35.11 14.13 -27.18
N GLU A 259 -35.19 15.38 -27.64
CA GLU A 259 -34.05 16.12 -28.20
C GLU A 259 -32.95 16.35 -27.16
N GLN A 260 -33.30 16.77 -25.93
CA GLN A 260 -32.30 16.91 -24.86
C GLN A 260 -31.67 15.57 -24.49
N SER A 261 -32.45 14.49 -24.45
CA SER A 261 -31.96 13.13 -24.22
C SER A 261 -31.02 12.66 -25.35
N ALA A 262 -31.40 12.89 -26.62
CA ALA A 262 -30.60 12.55 -27.79
C ALA A 262 -29.31 13.37 -27.89
N VAL A 263 -29.35 14.67 -27.57
CA VAL A 263 -28.16 15.54 -27.51
C VAL A 263 -27.22 15.08 -26.39
N VAL A 264 -27.74 14.75 -25.21
CA VAL A 264 -26.92 14.20 -24.11
C VAL A 264 -26.30 12.84 -24.50
N LEU A 265 -27.06 11.95 -25.14
CA LEU A 265 -26.55 10.67 -25.65
C LEU A 265 -25.49 10.86 -26.74
N ALA A 266 -25.66 11.82 -27.65
CA ALA A 266 -24.66 12.16 -28.66
C ALA A 266 -23.39 12.77 -28.05
N MET A 267 -23.52 13.62 -27.03
CA MET A 267 -22.39 14.16 -26.24
C MET A 267 -21.71 13.09 -25.37
N GLN A 268 -22.33 11.93 -25.18
CA GLN A 268 -21.77 10.79 -24.45
C GLN A 268 -21.09 9.75 -25.36
N HIS A 269 -21.18 9.88 -26.68
CA HIS A 269 -20.55 8.96 -27.63
C HIS A 269 -19.05 9.28 -27.81
N TRP A 270 -18.19 8.33 -27.46
CA TRP A 270 -16.75 8.35 -27.72
C TRP A 270 -16.34 7.21 -28.66
N CYS A 271 -15.13 7.25 -29.23
CA CYS A 271 -14.55 6.11 -29.95
C CYS A 271 -13.05 5.97 -29.63
N PRO A 272 -12.44 4.78 -29.86
CA PRO A 272 -11.05 4.51 -29.48
C PRO A 272 -10.06 5.56 -30.01
N LEU A 273 -10.12 5.85 -31.32
CA LEU A 273 -9.26 6.78 -32.07
C LEU A 273 -9.25 8.24 -31.56
N THR A 274 -10.18 8.63 -30.69
CA THR A 274 -10.24 9.98 -30.09
C THR A 274 -10.23 9.94 -28.57
N THR A 275 -9.81 8.82 -27.98
CA THR A 275 -9.81 8.56 -26.54
C THR A 275 -8.38 8.43 -26.00
N ALA A 276 -8.07 9.14 -24.92
CA ALA A 276 -6.85 8.93 -24.14
C ALA A 276 -7.14 8.41 -22.73
N LEU A 277 -6.39 7.39 -22.32
CA LEU A 277 -6.35 6.86 -20.95
C LEU A 277 -5.28 7.60 -20.15
N VAL A 278 -5.70 8.41 -19.18
CA VAL A 278 -4.82 9.23 -18.33
C VAL A 278 -4.70 8.62 -16.93
N ILE A 279 -3.52 8.10 -16.63
CA ILE A 279 -3.18 7.39 -15.39
C ILE A 279 -2.43 8.33 -14.45
N LEU A 280 -3.05 8.73 -13.34
CA LEU A 280 -2.53 9.72 -12.41
C LEU A 280 -1.92 9.09 -11.15
N ASP A 281 -0.67 9.47 -10.84
CA ASP A 281 0.03 9.19 -9.57
C ASP A 281 0.14 7.70 -9.17
N VAL A 282 -0.06 6.77 -10.11
CA VAL A 282 0.15 5.32 -9.92
C VAL A 282 1.65 4.99 -10.00
N GLN A 283 2.40 5.49 -9.02
CA GLN A 283 3.84 5.35 -8.91
C GLN A 283 4.26 4.80 -7.54
N ASN A 284 5.43 4.18 -7.48
CA ASN A 284 5.94 3.46 -6.31
C ASN A 284 5.99 4.31 -5.01
N HIS A 285 6.00 5.65 -5.12
CA HIS A 285 5.92 6.55 -3.96
C HIS A 285 4.56 6.49 -3.23
N PHE A 286 3.45 6.23 -3.95
CA PHE A 286 2.09 6.20 -3.41
C PHE A 286 1.48 4.80 -3.37
N THR A 287 1.99 3.84 -4.16
CA THR A 287 1.46 2.46 -4.21
C THR A 287 2.11 1.50 -3.22
N ARG A 288 3.18 1.88 -2.50
CA ARG A 288 3.94 0.99 -1.60
C ARG A 288 3.81 1.41 -0.14
N SER A 289 3.48 0.45 0.72
CA SER A 289 3.37 0.61 2.19
C SER A 289 4.64 1.08 2.92
N HIS A 290 5.80 0.99 2.28
CA HIS A 290 7.08 1.49 2.80
C HIS A 290 7.62 2.72 2.05
N GLY A 291 6.83 3.31 1.15
CA GLY A 291 7.17 4.55 0.46
C GLY A 291 7.33 5.74 1.42
N ALA A 292 7.96 6.83 0.95
CA ALA A 292 8.12 8.02 1.79
C ALA A 292 6.77 8.68 2.16
N ALA A 293 5.71 8.44 1.38
CA ALA A 293 4.35 8.84 1.72
C ALA A 293 3.78 8.06 2.93
N ALA A 294 4.18 6.80 3.14
CA ALA A 294 3.86 6.05 4.36
C ALA A 294 4.64 6.59 5.58
N LYS A 295 5.88 7.04 5.39
CA LYS A 295 6.63 7.75 6.44
C LYS A 295 5.98 9.09 6.81
N LEU A 296 5.39 9.79 5.84
CA LEU A 296 4.60 11.00 6.10
C LEU A 296 3.33 10.73 6.92
N ARG A 297 2.61 9.61 6.65
CA ARG A 297 1.53 9.15 7.53
C ARG A 297 2.04 8.85 8.95
N ALA A 298 3.18 8.15 9.07
CA ALA A 298 3.77 7.84 10.37
C ALA A 298 4.24 9.08 11.15
N THR A 299 4.80 10.11 10.50
CA THR A 299 5.21 11.35 11.18
C THR A 299 4.02 12.26 11.52
N ALA A 300 3.02 12.37 10.65
CA ALA A 300 1.81 13.14 10.95
C ALA A 300 1.06 12.57 12.17
N ALA A 301 0.96 11.24 12.26
CA ALA A 301 0.39 10.53 13.42
C ALA A 301 1.25 10.61 14.70
N MET A 302 2.43 11.24 14.65
CA MET A 302 3.26 11.57 15.81
C MET A 302 3.24 13.07 16.15
N GLU A 303 2.70 13.93 15.27
CA GLU A 303 2.56 15.38 15.51
C GLU A 303 1.17 15.74 16.09
N GLU A 304 0.16 14.88 15.91
CA GLU A 304 -1.11 14.95 16.65
C GLU A 304 -0.94 14.33 18.07
N GLU A 305 -0.23 15.04 18.94
CA GLU A 305 -0.19 14.76 20.39
C GLU A 305 -1.49 15.25 21.08
N ASP A 306 -2.57 14.49 20.92
CA ASP A 306 -3.63 14.36 21.93
C ASP A 306 -3.68 12.88 22.38
N ASP A 307 -3.50 12.64 23.68
CA ASP A 307 -3.13 11.33 24.27
C ASP A 307 -4.25 10.27 24.26
N GLU A 308 -4.55 9.65 23.11
CA GLU A 308 -5.44 8.48 23.03
C GLU A 308 -4.83 7.27 22.26
N PRO A 309 -4.66 6.09 22.89
CA PRO A 309 -4.04 4.92 22.27
C PRO A 309 -4.89 4.25 21.16
N GLU A 310 -6.17 4.64 21.04
CA GLU A 310 -7.06 4.14 19.98
C GLU A 310 -6.74 4.77 18.62
N GLY A 311 -6.39 6.07 18.59
CA GLY A 311 -6.09 6.80 17.33
C GLY A 311 -4.92 6.22 16.55
N ARG A 312 -3.84 5.81 17.23
CA ARG A 312 -2.67 5.20 16.58
C ARG A 312 -3.00 3.87 15.89
N ARG A 313 -3.83 3.03 16.53
CA ARG A 313 -4.30 1.76 15.94
C ARG A 313 -5.19 1.99 14.72
N GLU A 314 -6.04 3.02 14.74
CA GLU A 314 -6.85 3.36 13.58
C GLU A 314 -5.99 3.83 12.40
N VAL A 315 -4.96 4.65 12.61
CA VAL A 315 -4.09 5.13 11.52
C VAL A 315 -3.31 3.99 10.87
N GLU A 316 -2.74 3.07 11.64
CA GLU A 316 -2.06 1.87 11.10
C GLU A 316 -3.04 0.97 10.32
N THR A 317 -4.25 0.76 10.85
CA THR A 317 -5.30 -0.06 10.21
C THR A 317 -5.80 0.56 8.90
N ARG A 318 -6.04 1.88 8.86
CA ARG A 318 -6.37 2.63 7.63
C ARG A 318 -5.21 2.59 6.63
N GLY A 319 -3.97 2.66 7.14
CA GLY A 319 -2.75 2.44 6.37
C GLY A 319 -2.79 1.13 5.59
N HIS A 320 -3.06 0.02 6.27
CA HIS A 320 -3.22 -1.30 5.65
C HIS A 320 -4.36 -1.35 4.63
N ALA A 321 -5.57 -0.91 5.01
CA ALA A 321 -6.74 -0.94 4.13
C ALA A 321 -6.50 -0.24 2.78
N PHE A 322 -5.82 0.92 2.79
CA PHE A 322 -5.44 1.62 1.56
C PHE A 322 -4.55 0.77 0.65
N TYR A 323 -3.44 0.21 1.16
CA TYR A 323 -2.51 -0.56 0.35
C TYR A 323 -3.09 -1.92 -0.07
N ASP A 324 -3.91 -2.55 0.77
CA ASP A 324 -4.67 -3.74 0.41
C ASP A 324 -5.62 -3.45 -0.77
N ARG A 325 -6.27 -2.27 -0.80
CA ARG A 325 -7.11 -1.83 -1.92
C ARG A 325 -6.29 -1.45 -3.17
N VAL A 326 -5.07 -0.93 -3.00
CA VAL A 326 -4.13 -0.70 -4.12
C VAL A 326 -3.74 -2.04 -4.79
N ASP A 327 -3.28 -3.02 -4.00
CA ASP A 327 -2.76 -4.29 -4.53
C ASP A 327 -3.85 -5.24 -5.05
N ASN A 328 -5.04 -5.25 -4.43
CA ASN A 328 -6.12 -6.19 -4.75
C ASN A 328 -7.24 -5.59 -5.62
N VAL A 329 -7.35 -4.26 -5.75
CA VAL A 329 -8.37 -3.60 -6.60
C VAL A 329 -7.73 -2.71 -7.65
N LEU A 330 -7.04 -1.62 -7.26
CA LEU A 330 -6.54 -0.61 -8.19
C LEU A 330 -5.60 -1.20 -9.25
N LEU A 331 -4.53 -1.89 -8.84
CA LEU A 331 -3.52 -2.40 -9.78
C LEU A 331 -4.04 -3.50 -10.71
N PRO A 332 -4.83 -4.50 -10.26
CA PRO A 332 -5.53 -5.41 -11.16
C PRO A 332 -6.45 -4.71 -12.15
N THR A 333 -7.30 -3.78 -11.69
CA THR A 333 -8.24 -3.06 -12.58
C THR A 333 -7.51 -2.25 -13.65
N ILE A 334 -6.43 -1.56 -13.29
CA ILE A 334 -5.59 -0.83 -14.25
C ILE A 334 -4.93 -1.80 -15.24
N GLN A 335 -4.48 -2.98 -14.80
CA GLN A 335 -3.89 -3.98 -15.67
C GLN A 335 -4.89 -4.49 -16.72
N ASP A 336 -6.12 -4.80 -16.32
CA ASP A 336 -7.17 -5.27 -17.23
C ASP A 336 -7.56 -4.19 -18.25
N VAL A 337 -7.71 -2.94 -17.81
CA VAL A 337 -8.00 -1.79 -18.68
C VAL A 337 -6.84 -1.51 -19.64
N LEU A 338 -5.59 -1.59 -19.19
CA LEU A 338 -4.41 -1.42 -20.06
C LEU A 338 -4.32 -2.52 -21.12
N LEU A 339 -4.62 -3.77 -20.76
CA LEU A 339 -4.61 -4.90 -21.71
C LEU A 339 -5.65 -4.70 -22.81
N ALA A 340 -6.87 -4.30 -22.45
CA ALA A 340 -7.92 -4.00 -23.43
C ALA A 340 -7.58 -2.75 -24.28
N SER A 341 -7.11 -1.67 -23.65
CA SER A 341 -6.72 -0.42 -24.34
C SER A 341 -5.59 -0.63 -25.34
N ARG A 342 -4.53 -1.36 -24.97
CA ARG A 342 -3.41 -1.68 -25.88
C ARG A 342 -3.78 -2.67 -26.99
N ALA A 343 -4.83 -3.47 -26.80
CA ALA A 343 -5.37 -4.37 -27.83
C ALA A 343 -6.33 -3.67 -28.80
N SER A 344 -6.87 -2.51 -28.42
CA SER A 344 -7.73 -1.67 -29.27
C SER A 344 -6.89 -0.70 -30.09
N GLU A 345 -7.15 -0.60 -31.40
CA GLU A 345 -6.47 0.39 -32.23
C GLU A 345 -6.94 1.82 -31.91
N GLY A 346 -6.01 2.69 -31.50
CA GLY A 346 -6.21 4.13 -31.40
C GLY A 346 -6.40 4.72 -30.01
N VAL A 347 -6.42 3.91 -28.94
CA VAL A 347 -6.46 4.46 -27.56
C VAL A 347 -5.07 4.92 -27.15
N GLU A 348 -4.92 6.21 -26.88
CA GLU A 348 -3.66 6.81 -26.42
C GLU A 348 -3.46 6.57 -24.91
N ILE A 349 -2.28 6.10 -24.48
CA ILE A 349 -2.02 5.78 -23.07
C ILE A 349 -1.01 6.79 -22.50
N ILE A 350 -1.43 7.50 -21.45
CA ILE A 350 -0.67 8.61 -20.88
C ILE A 350 -0.58 8.47 -19.35
N TYR A 351 0.64 8.37 -18.83
CA TYR A 351 0.92 8.37 -17.40
C TYR A 351 1.34 9.77 -16.95
N SER A 352 0.84 10.23 -15.79
CA SER A 352 1.40 11.39 -15.10
C SER A 352 1.98 10.98 -13.76
N VAL A 353 3.28 11.26 -13.61
CA VAL A 353 4.08 10.90 -12.44
C VAL A 353 4.53 12.17 -11.71
N LEU A 354 4.41 12.18 -10.39
CA LEU A 354 4.97 13.23 -9.54
C LEU A 354 6.48 13.00 -9.41
N GLU A 355 7.27 13.84 -10.09
CA GLU A 355 8.73 13.78 -10.14
C GLU A 355 9.32 15.19 -10.03
N SER A 356 10.30 15.38 -9.15
CA SER A 356 11.00 16.67 -9.03
C SER A 356 11.99 16.86 -10.18
N ALA A 357 12.00 18.04 -10.79
CA ALA A 357 12.96 18.39 -11.84
C ALA A 357 14.36 18.68 -11.27
N THR A 358 14.47 19.05 -9.99
CA THR A 358 15.75 19.16 -9.27
C THR A 358 15.90 18.08 -8.20
N ARG A 359 17.15 17.75 -7.84
CA ARG A 359 17.49 16.67 -6.88
C ARG A 359 17.04 16.96 -5.44
N ASP A 360 16.98 18.24 -5.10
CA ASP A 360 16.52 18.83 -3.84
C ASP A 360 15.01 19.18 -3.85
N GLY A 361 14.34 19.05 -4.99
CA GLY A 361 12.92 19.37 -5.15
C GLY A 361 12.56 20.80 -4.75
N ARG A 362 13.46 21.77 -5.03
CA ARG A 362 13.28 23.19 -4.65
C ARG A 362 12.25 23.90 -5.52
N GLU A 363 12.01 23.38 -6.72
CA GLU A 363 11.03 23.84 -7.70
C GLU A 363 9.62 23.26 -7.48
N ARG A 364 9.49 22.25 -6.59
CA ARG A 364 8.18 21.66 -6.25
C ARG A 364 7.16 22.71 -5.83
N SER A 365 5.90 22.46 -6.15
CA SER A 365 4.79 23.32 -5.73
C SER A 365 4.73 23.48 -4.21
N ARG A 366 4.15 24.61 -3.75
CA ARG A 366 4.01 24.90 -2.32
C ARG A 366 3.20 23.82 -1.58
N ALA A 367 2.18 23.23 -2.23
CA ALA A 367 1.40 22.14 -1.67
C ALA A 367 2.23 20.87 -1.45
N LEU A 368 3.05 20.44 -2.42
CA LEU A 368 3.99 19.32 -2.24
C LEU A 368 5.04 19.57 -1.15
N LYS A 369 5.45 20.84 -0.96
CA LYS A 369 6.35 21.22 0.13
C LYS A 369 5.66 21.14 1.50
N HIS A 370 4.44 21.66 1.62
CA HIS A 370 3.65 21.60 2.85
C HIS A 370 3.28 20.15 3.23
N ALA A 371 2.88 19.33 2.27
CA ALA A 371 2.62 17.90 2.49
C ALA A 371 3.89 17.04 2.60
N GLY A 372 5.10 17.64 2.58
CA GLY A 372 6.38 16.93 2.64
C GLY A 372 6.71 16.01 1.45
N ILE A 373 5.80 15.80 0.50
CA ILE A 373 5.94 14.88 -0.64
C ILE A 373 7.09 15.31 -1.57
N HIS A 374 8.25 14.68 -1.41
CA HIS A 374 9.42 14.83 -2.28
C HIS A 374 9.70 13.52 -3.02
N VAL A 375 9.54 13.54 -4.35
CA VAL A 375 9.90 12.43 -5.23
C VAL A 375 11.14 12.85 -6.04
N PRO A 376 12.34 12.30 -5.77
CA PRO A 376 13.56 12.71 -6.45
C PRO A 376 13.55 12.36 -7.94
N ARG A 377 14.20 13.20 -8.76
CA ARG A 377 14.36 12.96 -10.20
C ARG A 377 14.98 11.58 -10.49
N ARG A 378 14.35 10.80 -11.37
CA ARG A 378 14.69 9.41 -11.74
C ARG A 378 14.82 8.47 -10.53
N GLY A 379 14.26 8.84 -9.39
CA GLY A 379 14.23 8.01 -8.20
C GLY A 379 13.19 6.89 -8.34
N PHE A 380 13.40 5.79 -7.62
CA PHE A 380 12.48 4.65 -7.61
C PHE A 380 11.01 5.05 -7.37
N GLY A 381 10.75 6.02 -6.50
CA GLY A 381 9.40 6.51 -6.20
C GLY A 381 8.65 7.15 -7.39
N ALA A 382 9.37 7.66 -8.40
CA ALA A 382 8.77 8.21 -9.63
C ALA A 382 8.46 7.12 -10.68
N GLN A 383 8.96 5.89 -10.48
CA GLN A 383 8.69 4.79 -11.38
C GLN A 383 7.28 4.23 -11.13
N VAL A 384 6.62 3.80 -12.19
CA VAL A 384 5.33 3.08 -12.15
C VAL A 384 5.58 1.63 -11.70
N PRO A 385 4.67 0.98 -10.94
CA PRO A 385 4.82 -0.43 -10.55
C PRO A 385 4.90 -1.37 -11.76
N LYS A 386 5.83 -2.33 -11.74
CA LYS A 386 6.12 -3.25 -12.86
C LYS A 386 4.91 -3.98 -13.45
N ARG A 387 3.84 -4.21 -12.67
CA ARG A 387 2.59 -4.86 -13.13
C ARG A 387 1.80 -4.01 -14.14
N VAL A 388 1.90 -2.69 -14.04
CA VAL A 388 1.15 -1.70 -14.85
C VAL A 388 2.11 -0.70 -15.50
N ALA A 389 3.35 -1.12 -15.74
CA ALA A 389 4.39 -0.26 -16.30
C ALA A 389 3.98 0.29 -17.69
N PRO A 390 4.40 1.53 -18.01
CA PRO A 390 4.33 2.04 -19.37
C PRO A 390 5.11 1.13 -20.31
N ASP A 391 4.60 0.97 -21.52
CA ASP A 391 5.40 0.46 -22.63
C ASP A 391 6.31 1.59 -23.14
N GLU A 392 7.61 1.31 -23.30
CA GLU A 392 8.60 2.32 -23.71
C GLU A 392 8.46 2.73 -25.19
N ASP A 393 7.80 1.91 -26.03
CA ASP A 393 7.63 2.16 -27.45
C ASP A 393 6.29 2.87 -27.79
N SER A 394 5.23 2.67 -26.98
CA SER A 394 3.90 3.26 -27.23
C SER A 394 3.42 4.32 -26.24
N ASP A 395 3.79 4.25 -24.95
CA ASP A 395 3.08 5.01 -23.92
C ASP A 395 3.78 6.33 -23.57
N ILE A 396 2.98 7.36 -23.28
CA ILE A 396 3.47 8.71 -22.98
C ILE A 396 3.62 8.90 -21.47
N VAL A 397 4.81 9.22 -20.98
CA VAL A 397 5.06 9.51 -19.55
C VAL A 397 5.34 10.99 -19.33
N LEU A 398 4.48 11.66 -18.54
CA LEU A 398 4.51 13.10 -18.27
C LEU A 398 4.87 13.40 -16.80
N PRO A 399 6.17 13.61 -16.48
CA PRO A 399 6.60 13.97 -15.14
C PRO A 399 6.21 15.41 -14.77
N ARG A 400 5.73 15.61 -13.53
CA ARG A 400 5.34 16.92 -12.98
C ARG A 400 5.85 17.16 -11.57
N SER A 401 6.22 18.40 -11.28
CA SER A 401 6.70 18.85 -9.96
C SER A 401 5.61 19.57 -9.13
N GLY A 402 4.32 19.36 -9.44
CA GLY A 402 3.21 20.02 -8.75
C GLY A 402 1.90 19.22 -8.79
N VAL A 403 1.08 19.41 -7.75
CA VAL A 403 -0.27 18.80 -7.60
C VAL A 403 -1.41 19.60 -8.23
N ASN A 404 -1.14 20.79 -8.78
CA ASN A 404 -2.10 21.41 -9.69
C ASN A 404 -2.36 20.46 -10.87
N SER A 405 -3.55 20.57 -11.47
CA SER A 405 -3.98 19.80 -12.64
C SER A 405 -2.85 19.52 -13.63
N VAL A 406 -2.72 18.26 -14.06
CA VAL A 406 -1.71 17.81 -15.02
C VAL A 406 -1.72 18.65 -16.30
N PHE A 407 -2.87 19.16 -16.73
CA PHE A 407 -3.09 20.10 -17.84
C PHE A 407 -2.40 21.47 -17.70
N THR A 408 -1.96 21.82 -16.49
CA THR A 408 -1.28 23.09 -16.16
C THR A 408 0.16 22.83 -15.72
N ALA A 409 0.45 21.65 -15.18
CA ALA A 409 1.79 21.25 -14.74
C ALA A 409 2.65 20.59 -15.84
N THR A 410 2.04 20.21 -16.97
CA THR A 410 2.70 19.51 -18.10
C THR A 410 2.20 20.02 -19.46
N ASN A 411 2.75 19.49 -20.54
CA ASN A 411 2.28 19.70 -21.91
C ASN A 411 1.09 18.80 -22.32
N LEU A 412 0.40 18.13 -21.39
CA LEU A 412 -0.69 17.17 -21.70
C LEU A 412 -1.70 17.72 -22.73
N ASP A 413 -2.22 18.92 -22.52
CA ASP A 413 -3.23 19.52 -23.41
C ASP A 413 -2.72 19.70 -24.84
N TYR A 414 -1.48 20.15 -25.00
CA TYR A 414 -0.84 20.27 -26.31
C TYR A 414 -0.68 18.90 -26.97
N THR A 415 -0.31 17.87 -26.20
CA THR A 415 -0.24 16.49 -26.69
C THR A 415 -1.61 15.97 -27.13
N LEU A 416 -2.64 16.06 -26.27
CA LEU A 416 -4.00 15.60 -26.56
C LEU A 416 -4.60 16.28 -27.79
N ARG A 417 -4.41 17.60 -27.96
CA ARG A 417 -4.90 18.33 -29.15
C ARG A 417 -4.21 17.89 -30.44
N ASN A 418 -2.91 17.60 -30.40
CA ASN A 418 -2.18 17.13 -31.58
C ASN A 418 -2.53 15.68 -31.94
N LEU A 419 -2.89 14.86 -30.95
CA LEU A 419 -3.43 13.51 -31.13
C LEU A 419 -4.94 13.51 -31.48
N MET A 420 -5.57 14.68 -31.65
CA MET A 420 -7.01 14.84 -31.93
C MET A 420 -7.94 14.18 -30.90
N VAL A 421 -7.45 14.02 -29.66
CA VAL A 421 -8.23 13.44 -28.56
C VAL A 421 -9.36 14.40 -28.16
N SER A 422 -10.58 13.88 -28.08
CA SER A 422 -11.77 14.59 -27.58
C SER A 422 -12.30 14.00 -26.27
N HIS A 423 -11.93 12.76 -25.96
CA HIS A 423 -12.39 12.01 -24.80
C HIS A 423 -11.22 11.58 -23.89
N VAL A 424 -11.34 11.83 -22.59
CA VAL A 424 -10.30 11.52 -21.61
C VAL A 424 -10.86 10.59 -20.53
N VAL A 425 -10.29 9.40 -20.43
CA VAL A 425 -10.60 8.41 -19.38
C VAL A 425 -9.58 8.60 -18.26
N VAL A 426 -10.02 9.04 -17.08
CA VAL A 426 -9.12 9.31 -15.94
C VAL A 426 -9.21 8.19 -14.92
N LEU A 427 -8.05 7.71 -14.48
CA LEU A 427 -7.92 6.74 -13.40
C LEU A 427 -6.64 6.97 -12.58
N GLY A 428 -6.54 6.32 -11.42
CA GLY A 428 -5.36 6.31 -10.58
C GLY A 428 -5.59 6.82 -9.16
N ILE A 429 -4.56 7.43 -8.60
CA ILE A 429 -4.52 7.90 -7.21
C ILE A 429 -4.69 9.42 -7.18
N SER A 430 -5.64 9.95 -6.40
CA SER A 430 -5.79 11.41 -6.23
C SER A 430 -4.91 11.93 -5.09
N VAL A 431 -3.70 12.38 -5.45
CA VAL A 431 -2.74 12.97 -4.51
C VAL A 431 -3.02 14.46 -4.34
N LEU A 432 -3.51 14.84 -3.16
CA LEU A 432 -3.91 16.22 -2.82
C LEU A 432 -4.96 16.80 -3.80
N GLY A 433 -5.90 15.97 -4.27
CA GLY A 433 -6.94 16.38 -5.23
C GLY A 433 -6.49 16.44 -6.69
N SER A 434 -5.42 15.72 -7.07
CA SER A 434 -4.86 15.74 -8.43
C SER A 434 -5.84 15.25 -9.49
N VAL A 435 -6.67 14.25 -9.19
CA VAL A 435 -7.71 13.74 -10.10
C VAL A 435 -8.84 14.75 -10.26
N GLU A 436 -9.36 15.32 -9.18
CA GLU A 436 -10.41 16.35 -9.20
C GLU A 436 -9.99 17.56 -10.04
N ALA A 437 -8.76 18.04 -9.82
CA ALA A 437 -8.19 19.14 -10.58
C ALA A 437 -8.02 18.77 -12.07
N CYS A 438 -7.61 17.53 -12.38
CA CYS A 438 -7.53 17.01 -13.74
C CYS A 438 -8.90 17.00 -14.44
N VAL A 439 -9.89 16.37 -13.81
CA VAL A 439 -11.27 16.24 -14.33
C VAL A 439 -11.90 17.60 -14.56
N GLN A 440 -11.84 18.51 -13.58
CA GLN A 440 -12.36 19.88 -13.73
C GLN A 440 -11.69 20.62 -14.90
N THR A 441 -10.36 20.55 -15.01
CA THR A 441 -9.64 21.25 -16.09
C THR A 441 -9.91 20.64 -17.46
N ALA A 442 -10.13 19.32 -17.54
CA ALA A 442 -10.48 18.64 -18.78
C ALA A 442 -11.87 19.09 -19.28
N LEU A 443 -12.87 19.12 -18.39
CA LEU A 443 -14.21 19.65 -18.68
C LEU A 443 -14.14 21.13 -19.10
N ASP A 444 -13.41 21.98 -18.36
CA ASP A 444 -13.26 23.41 -18.67
C ASP A 444 -12.56 23.66 -20.03
N ARG A 445 -11.75 22.70 -20.51
CA ARG A 445 -11.13 22.73 -21.84
C ARG A 445 -11.97 22.04 -22.93
N GLY A 446 -13.16 21.56 -22.60
CA GLY A 446 -14.10 20.96 -23.54
C GLY A 446 -13.77 19.52 -23.95
N TYR A 447 -13.03 18.79 -23.12
CA TYR A 447 -12.92 17.33 -23.26
C TYR A 447 -14.14 16.66 -22.64
N GLN A 448 -14.65 15.62 -23.30
CA GLN A 448 -15.54 14.65 -22.65
C GLN A 448 -14.70 13.85 -21.64
N VAL A 449 -15.22 13.63 -20.43
CA VAL A 449 -14.47 12.92 -19.37
C VAL A 449 -15.23 11.69 -18.89
N THR A 450 -14.50 10.57 -18.80
CA THR A 450 -14.94 9.36 -18.10
C THR A 450 -14.03 9.10 -16.90
N VAL A 451 -14.58 8.64 -15.79
CA VAL A 451 -13.83 8.18 -14.61
C VAL A 451 -14.21 6.73 -14.32
N LEU A 452 -13.21 5.86 -14.14
CA LEU A 452 -13.42 4.46 -13.81
C LEU A 452 -13.53 4.28 -12.28
N ARG A 453 -14.69 3.81 -11.81
CA ARG A 453 -15.06 3.80 -10.38
C ARG A 453 -14.12 2.95 -9.53
N GLU A 454 -13.75 1.76 -10.00
CA GLU A 454 -12.90 0.81 -9.26
C GLU A 454 -11.41 1.19 -9.33
N ALA A 455 -11.03 1.96 -10.35
CA ALA A 455 -9.66 2.42 -10.56
C ALA A 455 -9.41 3.85 -10.03
N LEU A 456 -10.19 4.31 -9.06
CA LEU A 456 -10.04 5.61 -8.40
C LEU A 456 -9.78 5.43 -6.90
N LEU A 457 -8.65 5.96 -6.40
CA LEU A 457 -8.34 5.99 -4.97
C LEU A 457 -7.88 7.38 -4.50
N PRO A 458 -8.59 8.09 -3.61
CA PRO A 458 -8.08 9.32 -3.00
C PRO A 458 -6.92 8.99 -2.06
N PHE A 459 -5.80 9.71 -2.21
CA PHE A 459 -4.69 9.65 -1.27
C PHE A 459 -4.91 10.68 -0.17
N ASP A 460 -5.77 10.34 0.78
CA ASP A 460 -6.00 11.15 1.97
C ASP A 460 -5.14 10.65 3.13
N THR A 461 -4.63 11.56 3.94
CA THR A 461 -3.88 11.29 5.16
C THR A 461 -4.73 11.39 6.42
N PHE A 462 -5.95 11.95 6.36
CA PHE A 462 -6.71 12.36 7.55
C PHE A 462 -8.21 11.99 7.60
N SER A 463 -8.86 11.57 6.51
CA SER A 463 -10.32 11.32 6.51
C SER A 463 -10.77 9.88 6.19
N ARG A 464 -12.09 9.66 6.14
CA ARG A 464 -12.77 8.35 6.12
C ARG A 464 -13.03 7.88 4.68
N GLU A 465 -12.18 6.97 4.19
CA GLU A 465 -11.99 6.62 2.77
C GLU A 465 -13.28 6.36 1.96
N ASP A 466 -14.27 5.65 2.51
CA ASP A 466 -15.48 5.34 1.74
C ASP A 466 -16.45 6.54 1.58
N HIS A 467 -16.42 7.50 2.51
CA HIS A 467 -17.22 8.74 2.36
C HIS A 467 -16.59 9.69 1.35
N THR A 468 -15.25 9.73 1.23
CA THR A 468 -14.58 10.60 0.26
C THR A 468 -14.73 10.11 -1.17
N ILE A 469 -14.61 8.80 -1.43
CA ILE A 469 -14.83 8.25 -2.78
C ILE A 469 -16.26 8.53 -3.25
N ALA A 470 -17.28 8.27 -2.43
CA ALA A 470 -18.67 8.52 -2.79
C ALA A 470 -18.93 10.00 -3.11
N ALA A 471 -18.53 10.91 -2.22
CA ALA A 471 -18.71 12.36 -2.43
C ALA A 471 -17.93 12.90 -3.66
N MET A 472 -16.76 12.33 -3.96
CA MET A 472 -15.96 12.66 -5.14
C MET A 472 -16.67 12.20 -6.43
N LEU A 473 -17.21 10.98 -6.45
CA LEU A 473 -17.99 10.45 -7.57
C LEU A 473 -19.30 11.24 -7.79
N ASP A 474 -20.04 11.56 -6.73
CA ASP A 474 -21.23 12.44 -6.81
C ASP A 474 -20.87 13.83 -7.35
N GLY A 475 -19.73 14.36 -6.91
CA GLY A 475 -19.14 15.60 -7.45
C GLY A 475 -18.75 15.51 -8.93
N PHE A 476 -18.42 14.33 -9.45
CA PHE A 476 -18.15 14.12 -10.87
C PHE A 476 -19.44 13.96 -11.68
N ALA A 477 -20.39 13.15 -11.21
CA ALA A 477 -21.69 12.96 -11.86
C ALA A 477 -22.45 14.28 -12.03
N SER A 478 -22.48 15.12 -10.99
CA SER A 478 -23.10 16.46 -11.01
C SER A 478 -22.43 17.46 -11.97
N ARG A 479 -21.22 17.16 -12.46
CA ARG A 479 -20.49 17.95 -13.48
C ARG A 479 -20.58 17.36 -14.89
N GLY A 480 -21.39 16.31 -15.10
CA GLY A 480 -21.55 15.66 -16.42
C GLY A 480 -20.43 14.67 -16.79
N VAL A 481 -19.60 14.25 -15.84
CA VAL A 481 -18.58 13.21 -16.05
C VAL A 481 -19.28 11.85 -16.17
N GLN A 482 -18.87 11.03 -17.14
CA GLN A 482 -19.32 9.63 -17.19
C GLN A 482 -18.62 8.82 -16.09
N LEU A 483 -19.40 8.16 -15.24
CA LEU A 483 -18.88 7.17 -14.31
C LEU A 483 -19.15 5.80 -14.91
N LEU A 484 -18.09 5.03 -15.20
CA LEU A 484 -18.18 3.65 -15.69
C LEU A 484 -17.46 2.72 -14.72
N SER A 485 -17.82 1.44 -14.73
CA SER A 485 -16.94 0.40 -14.21
C SER A 485 -15.85 0.09 -15.24
N ALA A 486 -14.74 -0.48 -14.79
CA ALA A 486 -13.73 -0.99 -15.71
C ALA A 486 -14.30 -2.04 -16.69
N ALA A 487 -15.20 -2.91 -16.23
CA ALA A 487 -15.88 -3.89 -17.09
C ALA A 487 -16.76 -3.20 -18.15
N GLU A 488 -17.60 -2.23 -17.76
CA GLU A 488 -18.43 -1.43 -18.69
C GLU A 488 -17.58 -0.68 -19.72
N PHE A 489 -16.40 -0.19 -19.33
CA PHE A 489 -15.47 0.47 -20.24
C PHE A 489 -14.84 -0.53 -21.23
N VAL A 490 -14.37 -1.68 -20.76
CA VAL A 490 -13.76 -2.73 -21.60
C VAL A 490 -14.79 -3.34 -22.56
N ASP A 491 -16.01 -3.61 -22.11
CA ASP A 491 -17.09 -4.12 -22.97
C ASP A 491 -17.47 -3.11 -24.07
N LYS A 492 -17.55 -1.82 -23.73
CA LYS A 492 -17.75 -0.75 -24.72
C LYS A 492 -16.56 -0.67 -25.69
N LEU A 493 -15.33 -0.76 -25.21
CA LEU A 493 -14.13 -0.70 -26.03
C LEU A 493 -14.10 -1.85 -27.06
N HIS A 494 -14.43 -3.06 -26.61
CA HIS A 494 -14.57 -4.22 -27.49
C HIS A 494 -15.72 -4.11 -28.50
N SER A 495 -16.76 -3.32 -28.24
CA SER A 495 -17.84 -3.09 -29.21
C SER A 495 -17.44 -2.21 -30.41
N PHE A 496 -16.25 -1.62 -30.38
CA PHE A 496 -15.66 -0.88 -31.51
C PHE A 496 -14.67 -1.70 -32.35
N ALA A 497 -14.37 -2.95 -31.95
CA ALA A 497 -13.42 -3.85 -32.62
C ALA A 497 -14.14 -4.90 -33.49
#